data_AF-A0A947CF05-F1
#
_entry.id   AF-A0A947CF05-F1
#
_cell.length_a   1.000
_cell.length_b   1.000
_cell.length_c   1.000
_cell.angle_alpha   90.00
_cell.angle_beta   90.00
_cell.angle_gamma   90.00
#
_symmetry.space_group_name_H-M   'P 1'
#
loop_
_entity.id
_entity.type
_entity.pdbx_description
1 polymer ?
#
loop_
_entity_poly.entity_id
_entity_poly.type
_entity_poly.pdbx_seq_one_letter_code
_entity_poly.pdbx_strand_id
1 'polypeptide(L)'
;MGSRVELIRALGVLSEAPGPEHGRLADLLDLGGAPDPECFANTFLLQLYPYSSVYVGNEGMLGGEARDRAAGAWTALGRTPPPEPDHLGALLGLYAALAEHAEIDPEPAEQALWGAAASGFLWEHLLSWTMPYLDRFEGIGSSVYEAWARLLADALRQEARRHGPAAALPLHLRSATDLPDPRESGSEAFLTGLLAPVRSGVLLTRADLARGAEDIGVGLRMGERRFALRAFFSQDADATLGWLSRHSEAAAHSHSEWSEDLGMIADFWSSRARATGDLLGSLRESDAGEPGWMNDATRESEVADARD
;
A
#
# COMPACT_ATOMS: atom_id res chain seq x y z
N MET A 1 -9.06 -30.25 4.40
CA MET A 1 -7.94 -29.50 4.99
C MET A 1 -7.27 -28.53 4.01
N GLY A 2 -7.25 -28.74 2.68
CA GLY A 2 -6.61 -27.79 1.76
C GLY A 2 -7.39 -26.53 1.31
N SER A 3 -8.68 -26.36 1.64
CA SER A 3 -9.51 -25.33 0.98
C SER A 3 -9.08 -23.88 1.25
N ARG A 4 -8.48 -23.60 2.41
CA ARG A 4 -8.09 -22.25 2.83
C ARG A 4 -6.79 -21.78 2.19
N VAL A 5 -5.78 -22.64 2.20
CA VAL A 5 -4.49 -22.37 1.54
C VAL A 5 -4.70 -22.25 0.03
N GLU A 6 -5.56 -23.09 -0.55
CA GLU A 6 -5.94 -23.00 -1.96
C GLU A 6 -6.73 -21.72 -2.28
N LEU A 7 -7.57 -21.22 -1.37
CA LEU A 7 -8.21 -19.90 -1.53
C LEU A 7 -7.16 -18.79 -1.62
N ILE A 8 -6.17 -18.76 -0.73
CA ILE A 8 -5.09 -17.75 -0.77
C ILE A 8 -4.29 -17.84 -2.09
N ARG A 9 -3.96 -19.05 -2.57
CA ARG A 9 -3.31 -19.23 -3.87
C ARG A 9 -4.17 -18.70 -5.01
N ALA A 10 -5.45 -19.06 -5.04
CA ALA A 10 -6.38 -18.62 -6.08
C ALA A 10 -6.52 -17.09 -6.11
N LEU A 11 -6.61 -16.45 -4.96
CA LEU A 11 -6.64 -14.99 -4.84
C LEU A 11 -5.33 -14.35 -5.30
N GLY A 12 -4.18 -14.99 -5.05
CA GLY A 12 -2.88 -14.53 -5.56
C GLY A 12 -2.79 -14.56 -7.08
N VAL A 13 -3.29 -15.61 -7.73
CA VAL A 13 -3.33 -15.72 -9.20
C VAL A 13 -4.18 -14.59 -9.82
N LEU A 14 -5.25 -14.19 -9.16
CA LEU A 14 -6.12 -13.10 -9.63
C LEU A 14 -5.48 -11.70 -9.58
N SER A 15 -4.34 -11.54 -8.89
CA SER A 15 -3.52 -10.32 -8.97
C SER A 15 -2.52 -10.31 -10.13
N GLU A 16 -2.48 -11.36 -10.94
CA GLU A 16 -1.65 -11.46 -12.14
C GLU A 16 -2.46 -11.13 -13.41
N ALA A 17 -1.76 -10.90 -14.52
CA ALA A 17 -2.40 -10.57 -15.79
C ALA A 17 -3.44 -11.64 -16.20
N PRO A 18 -4.67 -11.26 -16.58
CA PRO A 18 -5.76 -12.20 -16.76
C PRO A 18 -5.57 -13.10 -17.99
N GLY A 19 -5.80 -14.40 -17.78
CA GLY A 19 -5.88 -15.44 -18.80
C GLY A 19 -7.21 -16.22 -18.74
N PRO A 20 -7.42 -17.21 -19.61
CA PRO A 20 -8.66 -18.01 -19.65
C PRO A 20 -9.00 -18.72 -18.32
N GLU A 21 -7.99 -19.04 -17.52
CA GLU A 21 -8.11 -19.63 -16.18
C GLU A 21 -8.69 -18.67 -15.14
N HIS A 22 -8.47 -17.35 -15.27
CA HIS A 22 -8.96 -16.36 -14.30
C HIS A 22 -10.48 -16.27 -14.30
N GLY A 23 -11.14 -16.40 -15.45
CA GLY A 23 -12.60 -16.44 -15.52
C GLY A 23 -13.19 -17.60 -14.71
N ARG A 24 -12.58 -18.79 -14.80
CA ARG A 24 -13.02 -19.96 -14.02
C ARG A 24 -12.79 -19.78 -12.52
N LEU A 25 -11.68 -19.15 -12.13
CA LEU A 25 -11.41 -18.83 -10.73
C LEU A 25 -12.41 -17.78 -10.20
N ALA A 26 -12.71 -16.76 -10.97
CA ALA A 26 -13.67 -15.73 -10.59
C ALA A 26 -15.09 -16.29 -10.43
N ASP A 27 -15.50 -17.19 -11.32
CA ASP A 27 -16.79 -17.90 -11.21
C ASP A 27 -16.82 -18.80 -9.97
N LEU A 28 -15.74 -19.54 -9.69
CA LEU A 28 -15.64 -20.41 -8.51
C LEU A 28 -15.70 -19.64 -7.20
N LEU A 29 -15.11 -18.44 -7.18
CA LEU A 29 -15.06 -17.55 -6.01
C LEU A 29 -16.23 -16.57 -5.93
N ASP A 30 -17.20 -16.67 -6.85
CA ASP A 30 -18.39 -15.82 -6.94
C ASP A 30 -18.06 -14.31 -6.96
N LEU A 31 -17.07 -13.92 -7.79
CA LEU A 31 -16.60 -12.53 -7.86
C LEU A 31 -17.47 -11.62 -8.75
N GLY A 32 -18.59 -12.13 -9.26
CA GLY A 32 -19.55 -11.34 -10.04
C GLY A 32 -19.14 -11.05 -11.49
N GLY A 33 -18.06 -11.66 -11.99
CA GLY A 33 -17.63 -11.56 -13.39
C GLY A 33 -16.18 -11.98 -13.61
N ALA A 34 -15.82 -12.25 -14.87
CA ALA A 34 -14.44 -12.55 -15.23
C ALA A 34 -13.60 -11.25 -15.28
N PRO A 35 -12.40 -11.22 -14.68
CA PRO A 35 -11.48 -10.11 -14.86
C PRO A 35 -11.03 -10.04 -16.33
N ASP A 36 -11.12 -8.84 -16.91
CA ASP A 36 -10.65 -8.58 -18.27
C ASP A 36 -9.33 -7.77 -18.27
N PRO A 37 -8.59 -7.75 -19.40
CA PRO A 37 -7.30 -7.06 -19.47
C PRO A 37 -7.37 -5.54 -19.25
N GLU A 38 -8.44 -4.88 -19.65
CA GLU A 38 -8.60 -3.43 -19.49
C GLU A 38 -8.83 -3.08 -18.01
N CYS A 39 -9.72 -3.83 -17.38
CA CYS A 39 -9.98 -3.76 -15.95
C CYS A 39 -8.71 -4.03 -15.12
N PHE A 40 -7.96 -5.07 -15.48
CA PHE A 40 -6.68 -5.39 -14.84
C PHE A 40 -5.68 -4.24 -14.99
N ALA A 41 -5.52 -3.71 -16.20
CA ALA A 41 -4.59 -2.61 -16.45
C ALA A 41 -4.97 -1.34 -15.66
N ASN A 42 -6.25 -0.99 -15.67
CA ASN A 42 -6.75 0.16 -14.92
C ASN A 42 -6.53 0.00 -13.41
N THR A 43 -6.70 -1.21 -12.88
CA THR A 43 -6.56 -1.47 -11.44
C THR A 43 -5.10 -1.62 -11.03
N PHE A 44 -4.39 -2.61 -11.55
CA PHE A 44 -3.07 -3.00 -11.05
C PHE A 44 -1.89 -2.30 -11.74
N LEU A 45 -2.07 -1.73 -12.93
CA LEU A 45 -0.98 -1.06 -13.66
C LEU A 45 -1.03 0.46 -13.56
N LEU A 46 -2.20 1.05 -13.26
CA LEU A 46 -2.38 2.50 -13.21
C LEU A 46 -2.72 3.04 -11.82
N GLN A 47 -3.43 2.27 -10.98
CA GLN A 47 -3.93 2.75 -9.69
C GLN A 47 -3.20 2.11 -8.50
N LEU A 48 -3.14 0.78 -8.46
CA LEU A 48 -2.81 -0.03 -7.29
C LEU A 48 -1.81 -1.15 -7.64
N TYR A 49 -0.56 -0.76 -7.84
CA TYR A 49 0.56 -1.66 -8.15
C TYR A 49 0.68 -2.80 -7.11
N PRO A 50 0.60 -4.09 -7.50
CA PRO A 50 0.59 -5.20 -6.55
C PRO A 50 1.98 -5.56 -6.00
N TYR A 51 2.78 -4.58 -5.58
CA TYR A 51 4.15 -4.78 -5.09
C TYR A 51 4.33 -4.12 -3.73
N SER A 52 4.79 -4.87 -2.73
CA SER A 52 4.91 -4.36 -1.36
C SER A 52 5.85 -3.15 -1.26
N SER A 53 6.89 -3.07 -2.09
CA SER A 53 7.85 -1.95 -2.12
C SER A 53 7.20 -0.59 -2.32
N VAL A 54 6.11 -0.51 -3.09
CA VAL A 54 5.36 0.73 -3.31
C VAL A 54 4.70 1.25 -2.02
N TYR A 55 4.37 0.35 -1.09
CA TYR A 55 3.59 0.68 0.09
C TYR A 55 4.44 0.81 1.35
N VAL A 56 5.47 -0.02 1.48
CA VAL A 56 6.36 -0.07 2.66
C VAL A 56 7.78 0.45 2.41
N GLY A 57 8.11 0.86 1.18
CA GLY A 57 9.35 1.57 0.86
C GLY A 57 9.26 3.05 1.23
N ASN A 58 10.37 3.64 1.68
CA ASN A 58 10.44 5.06 2.06
C ASN A 58 10.23 6.00 0.85
N GLU A 59 10.48 5.50 -0.36
CA GLU A 59 10.33 6.25 -1.60
C GLU A 59 8.92 6.10 -2.21
N GLY A 60 8.13 5.11 -1.79
CA GLY A 60 6.82 4.81 -2.39
C GLY A 60 6.90 4.31 -3.84
N MET A 61 8.02 3.68 -4.22
CA MET A 61 8.34 3.28 -5.59
C MET A 61 8.65 1.78 -5.66
N LEU A 62 8.60 1.23 -6.88
CA LEU A 62 8.97 -0.16 -7.12
C LEU A 62 10.46 -0.39 -6.83
N GLY A 63 10.75 -1.44 -6.07
CA GLY A 63 12.12 -1.86 -5.76
C GLY A 63 12.66 -1.34 -4.43
N GLY A 64 13.96 -1.03 -4.41
CA GLY A 64 14.66 -0.56 -3.23
C GLY A 64 14.74 -1.59 -2.10
N GLU A 65 15.04 -1.09 -0.89
CA GLU A 65 15.30 -1.94 0.28
C GLU A 65 14.11 -2.82 0.67
N ALA A 66 12.88 -2.36 0.42
CA ALA A 66 11.68 -3.14 0.72
C ALA A 66 11.59 -4.40 -0.15
N ARG A 67 11.89 -4.29 -1.45
CA ARG A 67 11.97 -5.44 -2.36
C ARG A 67 13.14 -6.36 -2.00
N ASP A 68 14.29 -5.79 -1.66
CA ASP A 68 15.47 -6.58 -1.24
C ASP A 68 15.18 -7.39 0.03
N ARG A 69 14.41 -6.82 0.96
CA ARG A 69 13.96 -7.53 2.16
C ARG A 69 13.02 -8.67 1.85
N ALA A 70 12.07 -8.48 0.92
CA ALA A 70 11.22 -9.56 0.44
C ALA A 70 12.07 -10.68 -0.18
N ALA A 71 13.04 -10.35 -1.06
CA ALA A 71 13.98 -11.31 -1.63
C ALA A 71 14.82 -12.04 -0.56
N GLY A 72 15.24 -11.33 0.49
CA GLY A 72 15.92 -11.89 1.65
C GLY A 72 15.07 -12.93 2.38
N ALA A 73 13.75 -12.72 2.50
CA ALA A 73 12.83 -13.67 3.11
C ALA A 73 12.75 -14.98 2.33
N TRP A 74 12.67 -14.92 1.00
CA TRP A 74 12.76 -16.11 0.14
C TRP A 74 14.05 -16.89 0.39
N THR A 75 15.18 -16.18 0.41
CA THR A 75 16.51 -16.77 0.59
C THR A 75 16.65 -17.40 1.99
N ALA A 76 16.15 -16.74 3.03
CA ALA A 76 16.17 -17.24 4.40
C ALA A 76 15.35 -18.53 4.58
N LEU A 77 14.32 -18.72 3.75
CA LEU A 77 13.51 -19.94 3.68
C LEU A 77 14.14 -21.02 2.76
N GLY A 78 15.39 -20.82 2.31
CA GLY A 78 16.09 -21.75 1.43
C GLY A 78 15.54 -21.80 0.00
N ARG A 79 14.83 -20.75 -0.44
CA ARG A 79 14.22 -20.67 -1.77
C ARG A 79 14.95 -19.63 -2.62
N THR A 80 15.00 -19.88 -3.93
CA THR A 80 15.43 -18.87 -4.89
C THR A 80 14.33 -17.81 -5.02
N PRO A 81 14.61 -16.52 -4.79
CA PRO A 81 13.63 -15.46 -5.00
C PRO A 81 13.19 -15.42 -6.48
N PRO A 82 11.88 -15.25 -6.77
CA PRO A 82 11.43 -15.03 -8.14
C PRO A 82 11.88 -13.64 -8.64
N PRO A 83 11.73 -13.33 -9.94
CA PRO A 83 12.09 -12.01 -10.50
C PRO A 83 11.38 -10.84 -9.80
N GLU A 84 10.16 -11.08 -9.31
CA GLU A 84 9.33 -10.10 -8.60
C GLU A 84 9.02 -10.63 -7.18
N PRO A 85 10.01 -10.61 -6.27
CA PRO A 85 9.92 -11.27 -4.97
C PRO A 85 8.94 -10.61 -4.01
N ASP A 86 8.56 -9.36 -4.28
CA ASP A 86 7.64 -8.52 -3.51
C ASP A 86 6.26 -8.37 -4.17
N HIS A 87 6.02 -9.05 -5.29
CA HIS A 87 4.70 -9.08 -5.93
C HIS A 87 3.69 -9.83 -5.06
N LEU A 88 2.47 -9.30 -4.94
CA LEU A 88 1.41 -9.83 -4.07
C LEU A 88 1.14 -11.32 -4.33
N GLY A 89 0.99 -11.72 -5.59
CA GLY A 89 0.78 -13.12 -5.97
C GLY A 89 1.91 -14.04 -5.51
N ALA A 90 3.17 -13.59 -5.64
CA ALA A 90 4.33 -14.35 -5.21
C ALA A 90 4.38 -14.49 -3.67
N LEU A 91 4.08 -13.40 -2.94
CA LEU A 91 4.03 -13.40 -1.48
C LEU A 91 2.90 -14.30 -0.96
N LEU A 92 1.70 -14.22 -1.54
CA LEU A 92 0.58 -15.08 -1.17
C LEU A 92 0.87 -16.55 -1.48
N GLY A 93 1.50 -16.84 -2.63
CA GLY A 93 1.93 -18.19 -3.00
C GLY A 93 2.96 -18.78 -2.02
N LEU A 94 3.95 -17.97 -1.59
CA LEU A 94 4.93 -18.40 -0.60
C LEU A 94 4.28 -18.65 0.76
N TYR A 95 3.45 -17.71 1.23
CA TYR A 95 2.71 -17.89 2.48
C TYR A 95 1.88 -19.18 2.45
N ALA A 96 1.13 -19.40 1.37
CA ALA A 96 0.33 -20.60 1.19
C ALA A 96 1.19 -21.88 1.25
N ALA A 97 2.36 -21.88 0.60
CA ALA A 97 3.29 -23.01 0.70
C ALA A 97 3.75 -23.25 2.15
N LEU A 98 4.13 -22.21 2.89
CA LEU A 98 4.56 -22.35 4.30
C LEU A 98 3.42 -22.89 5.19
N ALA A 99 2.22 -22.33 5.04
CA ALA A 99 1.04 -22.75 5.80
C ALA A 99 0.66 -24.21 5.49
N GLU A 100 0.77 -24.66 4.24
CA GLU A 100 0.55 -26.05 3.86
C GLU A 100 1.55 -26.99 4.54
N HIS A 101 2.84 -26.66 4.52
CA HIS A 101 3.86 -27.47 5.19
C HIS A 101 3.59 -27.59 6.68
N ALA A 102 3.20 -26.50 7.34
CA ALA A 102 2.80 -26.50 8.74
C ALA A 102 1.54 -27.35 9.05
N GLU A 103 0.72 -27.68 8.06
CA GLU A 103 -0.48 -28.52 8.26
C GLU A 103 -0.22 -30.00 8.00
N ILE A 104 0.68 -30.33 7.08
CA ILE A 104 0.89 -31.70 6.61
C ILE A 104 2.11 -32.40 7.21
N ASP A 105 3.04 -31.65 7.82
CA ASP A 105 4.25 -32.25 8.39
C ASP A 105 3.89 -33.17 9.57
N PRO A 106 4.30 -34.46 9.53
CA PRO A 106 3.98 -35.41 10.59
C PRO A 106 4.80 -35.20 11.86
N GLU A 107 5.95 -34.51 11.78
CA GLU A 107 6.84 -34.30 12.93
C GLU A 107 6.45 -33.01 13.68
N PRO A 108 6.05 -33.07 14.97
CA PRO A 108 5.57 -31.89 15.68
C PRO A 108 6.57 -30.72 15.77
N ALA A 109 7.86 -31.01 15.80
CA ALA A 109 8.90 -29.98 15.84
C ALA A 109 8.99 -29.21 14.52
N GLU A 110 8.99 -29.92 13.39
CA GLU A 110 8.98 -29.32 12.04
C GLU A 110 7.68 -28.57 11.80
N GLN A 111 6.56 -29.14 12.25
CA GLN A 111 5.25 -28.49 12.18
C GLN A 111 5.26 -27.11 12.88
N ALA A 112 5.81 -27.05 14.10
CA ALA A 112 5.93 -25.80 14.85
C ALA A 112 6.87 -24.80 14.17
N LEU A 113 7.97 -25.28 13.57
CA LEU A 113 8.91 -24.45 12.83
C LEU A 113 8.25 -23.81 11.60
N TRP A 114 7.55 -24.60 10.78
CA TRP A 114 6.81 -24.10 9.64
C TRP A 114 5.68 -23.15 10.04
N GLY A 115 4.97 -23.46 11.14
CA GLY A 115 3.95 -22.59 11.69
C GLY A 115 4.51 -21.22 12.12
N ALA A 116 5.67 -21.20 12.76
CA ALA A 116 6.37 -19.97 13.11
C ALA A 116 6.85 -19.19 11.88
N ALA A 117 7.36 -19.89 10.86
CA ALA A 117 7.77 -19.28 9.60
C ALA A 117 6.59 -18.66 8.84
N ALA A 118 5.45 -19.38 8.75
CA ALA A 118 4.22 -18.87 8.14
C ALA A 118 3.69 -17.64 8.89
N SER A 119 3.66 -17.70 10.22
CA SER A 119 3.25 -16.56 11.08
C SER A 119 4.14 -15.34 10.84
N GLY A 120 5.47 -15.50 10.94
CA GLY A 120 6.42 -14.42 10.73
C GLY A 120 6.30 -13.81 9.34
N PHE A 121 6.15 -14.65 8.31
CA PHE A 121 5.98 -14.19 6.94
C PHE A 121 4.67 -13.43 6.72
N LEU A 122 3.55 -13.92 7.28
CA LEU A 122 2.26 -13.26 7.22
C LEU A 122 2.35 -11.84 7.79
N TRP A 123 2.89 -11.71 9.01
CA TRP A 123 2.97 -10.42 9.69
C TRP A 123 3.97 -9.46 9.03
N GLU A 124 5.15 -9.94 8.65
CA GLU A 124 6.21 -9.08 8.11
C GLU A 124 5.94 -8.67 6.65
N HIS A 125 5.50 -9.60 5.79
CA HIS A 125 5.50 -9.39 4.33
C HIS A 125 4.13 -9.28 3.69
N LEU A 126 3.05 -9.67 4.37
CA LEU A 126 1.68 -9.52 3.87
C LEU A 126 0.91 -8.44 4.65
N LEU A 127 0.65 -8.66 5.94
CA LEU A 127 -0.22 -7.79 6.74
C LEU A 127 0.36 -6.41 7.01
N SER A 128 1.68 -6.23 6.84
CA SER A 128 2.34 -4.93 7.00
C SER A 128 1.85 -3.86 6.03
N TRP A 129 1.23 -4.25 4.91
CA TRP A 129 0.80 -3.31 3.85
C TRP A 129 -0.51 -3.67 3.14
N THR A 130 -0.96 -4.92 3.23
CA THR A 130 -2.11 -5.38 2.42
C THR A 130 -3.43 -4.75 2.83
N MET A 131 -3.71 -4.54 4.13
CA MET A 131 -4.98 -3.92 4.53
C MET A 131 -5.16 -2.50 3.98
N PRO A 132 -4.21 -1.56 4.14
CA PRO A 132 -4.35 -0.23 3.53
C PRO A 132 -4.44 -0.30 2.01
N TYR A 133 -3.78 -1.26 1.37
CA TYR A 133 -3.89 -1.51 -0.07
C TYR A 133 -5.28 -1.98 -0.50
N LEU A 134 -5.84 -2.97 0.19
CA LEU A 134 -7.12 -3.60 -0.16
C LEU A 134 -8.30 -2.66 0.06
N ASP A 135 -8.24 -1.80 1.08
CA ASP A 135 -9.26 -0.76 1.32
C ASP A 135 -9.37 0.25 0.17
N ARG A 136 -8.34 0.38 -0.68
CA ARG A 136 -8.39 1.30 -1.83
C ARG A 136 -9.13 0.74 -3.04
N PHE A 137 -9.51 -0.52 -3.04
CA PHE A 137 -10.23 -1.08 -4.19
C PHE A 137 -11.64 -0.52 -4.30
N GLU A 138 -12.25 -0.14 -3.17
CA GLU A 138 -13.56 0.50 -3.13
C GLU A 138 -13.55 1.82 -3.93
N GLY A 139 -14.35 1.88 -5.00
CA GLY A 139 -14.53 3.06 -5.82
C GLY A 139 -13.40 3.35 -6.82
N ILE A 140 -12.41 2.45 -6.96
CA ILE A 140 -11.30 2.58 -7.92
C ILE A 140 -11.28 1.44 -8.94
N GLY A 141 -11.77 0.26 -8.56
CA GLY A 141 -11.74 -0.95 -9.38
C GLY A 141 -13.05 -1.27 -10.09
N SER A 142 -13.04 -2.36 -10.86
CA SER A 142 -14.29 -3.03 -11.22
C SER A 142 -14.91 -3.70 -9.99
N SER A 143 -16.21 -3.96 -10.05
CA SER A 143 -16.92 -4.77 -9.06
C SER A 143 -16.26 -6.13 -8.80
N VAL A 144 -15.58 -6.72 -9.80
CA VAL A 144 -14.84 -7.99 -9.66
C VAL A 144 -13.63 -7.82 -8.73
N TYR A 145 -12.83 -6.77 -8.92
CA TYR A 145 -11.66 -6.54 -8.06
C TYR A 145 -12.04 -5.97 -6.69
N GLU A 146 -13.17 -5.27 -6.56
CA GLU A 146 -13.75 -4.93 -5.26
C GLU A 146 -14.21 -6.18 -4.48
N ALA A 147 -14.84 -7.15 -5.15
CA ALA A 147 -15.19 -8.44 -4.55
C ALA A 147 -13.95 -9.25 -4.16
N TRP A 148 -12.96 -9.31 -5.05
CA TRP A 148 -11.67 -9.96 -4.79
C TRP A 148 -10.95 -9.35 -3.58
N ALA A 149 -10.87 -8.02 -3.51
CA ALA A 149 -10.15 -7.34 -2.43
C ALA A 149 -10.80 -7.60 -1.07
N ARG A 150 -12.13 -7.58 -1.00
CA ARG A 150 -12.90 -7.94 0.21
C ARG A 150 -12.64 -9.39 0.63
N LEU A 151 -12.72 -10.33 -0.33
CA LEU A 151 -12.48 -11.74 -0.05
C LEU A 151 -11.04 -12.00 0.42
N LEU A 152 -10.06 -11.31 -0.17
CA LEU A 152 -8.66 -11.41 0.26
C LEU A 152 -8.44 -10.78 1.64
N ALA A 153 -9.04 -9.64 1.94
CA ALA A 153 -8.97 -9.02 3.26
C ALA A 153 -9.54 -9.96 4.33
N ASP A 154 -10.71 -10.56 4.08
CA ASP A 154 -11.34 -11.52 4.99
C ASP A 154 -10.51 -12.78 5.19
N ALA A 155 -9.90 -13.31 4.11
CA ALA A 155 -9.03 -14.47 4.20
C ALA A 155 -7.78 -14.16 5.04
N LEU A 156 -7.12 -13.02 4.80
CA LEU A 156 -5.93 -12.61 5.54
C LEU A 156 -6.23 -12.30 7.02
N ARG A 157 -7.38 -11.71 7.34
CA ARG A 157 -7.82 -11.51 8.74
C ARG A 157 -8.07 -12.83 9.46
N GLN A 158 -8.63 -13.83 8.78
CA GLN A 158 -8.77 -15.18 9.34
C GLN A 158 -7.41 -15.83 9.63
N GLU A 159 -6.43 -15.65 8.74
CA GLU A 159 -5.06 -16.10 8.98
C GLU A 159 -4.43 -15.39 10.20
N ALA A 160 -4.61 -14.07 10.30
CA ALA A 160 -4.13 -13.28 11.44
C ALA A 160 -4.69 -13.81 12.78
N ARG A 161 -6.00 -14.02 12.86
CA ARG A 161 -6.67 -14.58 14.05
C ARG A 161 -6.15 -15.96 14.44
N ARG A 162 -5.82 -16.80 13.45
CA ARG A 162 -5.29 -18.13 13.68
C ARG A 162 -3.88 -18.10 14.25
N HIS A 163 -3.03 -17.22 13.73
CA HIS A 163 -1.66 -17.09 14.21
C HIS A 163 -1.54 -16.30 15.53
N GLY A 164 -2.57 -15.55 15.88
CA GLY A 164 -2.55 -14.65 17.03
C GLY A 164 -1.71 -13.40 16.77
N PRO A 165 -1.66 -12.47 17.73
CA PRO A 165 -1.07 -11.14 17.52
C PRO A 165 0.42 -11.22 17.18
N ALA A 166 0.88 -10.28 16.34
CA ALA A 166 2.31 -10.12 16.03
C ALA A 166 3.14 -9.89 17.30
N ALA A 167 4.28 -10.57 17.41
CA ALA A 167 5.18 -10.42 18.56
C ALA A 167 5.88 -9.04 18.61
N ALA A 168 6.04 -8.39 17.46
CA ALA A 168 6.62 -7.06 17.30
C ALA A 168 6.08 -6.38 16.04
N LEU A 169 6.11 -5.05 16.00
CA LEU A 169 5.77 -4.29 14.79
C LEU A 169 6.71 -4.71 13.65
N PRO A 170 6.24 -5.06 12.43
CA PRO A 170 7.11 -5.48 11.32
C PRO A 170 8.31 -4.55 11.07
N LEU A 171 9.46 -5.11 10.67
CA LEU A 171 10.66 -4.34 10.39
C LEU A 171 10.40 -3.31 9.30
N HIS A 172 9.57 -3.62 8.29
CA HIS A 172 9.14 -2.65 7.27
C HIS A 172 8.59 -1.35 7.86
N LEU A 173 7.76 -1.48 8.89
CA LEU A 173 7.10 -0.35 9.53
C LEU A 173 8.03 0.32 10.56
N ARG A 174 8.86 -0.46 11.27
CA ARG A 174 9.87 0.09 12.21
C ARG A 174 10.95 0.92 11.53
N SER A 175 11.32 0.58 10.29
CA SER A 175 12.32 1.31 9.50
C SER A 175 11.76 2.51 8.72
N ALA A 176 10.44 2.73 8.79
CA ALA A 176 9.79 3.80 8.06
C ALA A 176 10.12 5.17 8.68
N THR A 177 10.57 6.09 7.83
CA THR A 177 10.81 7.47 8.21
C THR A 177 9.50 8.25 8.28
N ASP A 178 9.48 9.32 9.08
CA ASP A 178 8.32 10.18 9.20
C ASP A 178 8.11 11.01 7.91
N LEU A 179 6.89 11.52 7.73
CA LEU A 179 6.61 12.53 6.72
C LEU A 179 7.45 13.79 7.03
N PRO A 180 8.25 14.31 6.08
CA PRO A 180 9.20 15.36 6.38
C PRO A 180 8.49 16.73 6.31
N ASP A 181 8.74 17.60 7.27
CA ASP A 181 8.10 18.92 7.31
C ASP A 181 8.66 19.82 6.20
N PRO A 182 7.83 20.37 5.29
CA PRO A 182 8.32 21.19 4.17
C PRO A 182 9.00 22.48 4.63
N ARG A 183 8.74 22.96 5.86
CA ARG A 183 9.39 24.14 6.45
C ARG A 183 10.86 23.90 6.78
N GLU A 184 11.26 22.65 6.96
CA GLU A 184 12.62 22.24 7.33
C GLU A 184 13.34 21.53 6.18
N SER A 185 12.61 20.73 5.42
CA SER A 185 13.17 19.77 4.46
C SER A 185 12.83 20.08 3.00
N GLY A 186 12.05 21.14 2.76
CA GLY A 186 11.64 21.59 1.43
C GLY A 186 10.46 20.82 0.84
N SER A 187 9.87 21.42 -0.19
CA SER A 187 8.67 20.88 -0.87
C SER A 187 8.90 19.54 -1.55
N GLU A 188 10.10 19.29 -2.10
CA GLU A 188 10.40 18.04 -2.81
C GLU A 188 10.35 16.82 -1.90
N ALA A 189 10.97 16.92 -0.71
CA ALA A 189 10.99 15.87 0.28
C ALA A 189 9.58 15.60 0.81
N PHE A 190 8.81 16.68 1.06
CA PHE A 190 7.43 16.60 1.52
C PHE A 190 6.51 15.92 0.50
N LEU A 191 6.54 16.33 -0.78
CA LEU A 191 5.72 15.72 -1.84
C LEU A 191 6.07 14.24 -2.04
N THR A 192 7.35 13.88 -1.95
CA THR A 192 7.79 12.48 -2.00
C THR A 192 7.25 11.70 -0.81
N GLY A 193 7.35 12.26 0.40
CA GLY A 193 6.84 11.64 1.62
C GLY A 193 5.32 11.48 1.62
N LEU A 194 4.56 12.44 1.07
CA LEU A 194 3.10 12.33 0.93
C LEU A 194 2.69 11.15 0.04
N LEU A 195 3.47 10.89 -1.02
CA LEU A 195 3.22 9.81 -1.96
C LEU A 195 3.79 8.46 -1.54
N ALA A 196 4.57 8.40 -0.45
CA ALA A 196 5.09 7.18 0.14
C ALA A 196 4.18 6.72 1.30
N PRO A 197 3.33 5.69 1.09
CA PRO A 197 2.27 5.37 2.03
C PRO A 197 2.77 5.08 3.45
N VAL A 198 3.88 4.37 3.60
CA VAL A 198 4.45 4.06 4.92
C VAL A 198 4.84 5.29 5.74
N ARG A 199 5.08 6.43 5.07
CA ARG A 199 5.49 7.69 5.70
C ARG A 199 4.29 8.57 6.02
N SER A 200 3.35 8.69 5.08
CA SER A 200 2.16 9.53 5.24
C SER A 200 1.00 8.81 5.95
N GLY A 201 1.00 7.48 5.97
CA GLY A 201 -0.16 6.68 6.36
C GLY A 201 -1.31 6.76 5.37
N VAL A 202 -1.09 7.27 4.15
CA VAL A 202 -2.14 7.57 3.17
C VAL A 202 -1.77 7.02 1.79
N LEU A 203 -2.73 6.38 1.12
CA LEU A 203 -2.58 5.88 -0.24
C LEU A 203 -3.32 6.79 -1.22
N LEU A 204 -2.57 7.68 -1.87
CA LEU A 204 -3.08 8.55 -2.93
C LEU A 204 -2.99 7.86 -4.30
N THR A 205 -4.13 7.48 -4.84
CA THR A 205 -4.27 6.92 -6.19
C THR A 205 -4.48 8.02 -7.23
N ARG A 206 -4.49 7.67 -8.52
CA ARG A 206 -4.86 8.62 -9.58
C ARG A 206 -6.35 8.98 -9.50
N ALA A 207 -7.21 8.03 -9.11
CA ALA A 207 -8.63 8.29 -8.91
C ALA A 207 -8.87 9.29 -7.77
N ASP A 208 -8.08 9.21 -6.68
CA ASP A 208 -8.14 10.18 -5.59
C ASP A 208 -7.75 11.57 -6.05
N LEU A 209 -6.67 11.69 -6.81
CA LEU A 209 -6.25 12.97 -7.36
C LEU A 209 -7.29 13.53 -8.34
N ALA A 210 -7.91 12.69 -9.18
CA ALA A 210 -8.97 13.15 -10.06
C ALA A 210 -10.18 13.72 -9.28
N ARG A 211 -10.65 13.01 -8.25
CA ARG A 211 -11.72 13.49 -7.37
C ARG A 211 -11.31 14.74 -6.59
N GLY A 212 -10.08 14.77 -6.10
CA GLY A 212 -9.52 15.93 -5.41
C GLY A 212 -9.49 17.18 -6.29
N ALA A 213 -9.11 17.04 -7.56
CA ALA A 213 -9.15 18.13 -8.54
C ALA A 213 -10.57 18.71 -8.70
N GLU A 214 -11.57 17.84 -8.81
CA GLU A 214 -12.98 18.23 -8.91
C GLU A 214 -13.45 18.94 -7.62
N ASP A 215 -13.12 18.38 -6.46
CA ASP A 215 -13.52 18.90 -5.14
C ASP A 215 -12.96 20.30 -4.85
N ILE A 216 -11.70 20.56 -5.22
CA ILE A 216 -11.04 21.86 -4.99
C ILE A 216 -11.12 22.81 -6.19
N GLY A 217 -11.71 22.37 -7.30
CA GLY A 217 -11.94 23.21 -8.49
C GLY A 217 -10.68 23.53 -9.30
N VAL A 218 -9.68 22.64 -9.30
CA VAL A 218 -8.42 22.82 -10.06
C VAL A 218 -8.34 21.88 -11.26
N GLY A 219 -7.53 22.24 -12.26
CA GLY A 219 -7.31 21.37 -13.41
C GLY A 219 -6.39 20.19 -13.08
N LEU A 220 -6.83 18.95 -13.38
CA LEU A 220 -5.96 17.78 -13.33
C LEU A 220 -5.03 17.75 -14.55
N ARG A 221 -3.72 17.90 -14.33
CA ARG A 221 -2.74 17.68 -15.40
C ARG A 221 -2.52 16.18 -15.60
N MET A 222 -2.60 15.73 -16.86
CA MET A 222 -2.21 14.36 -17.19
C MET A 222 -0.70 14.19 -16.95
N GLY A 223 -0.34 13.23 -16.11
CA GLY A 223 1.05 12.96 -15.76
C GLY A 223 1.16 12.10 -14.51
N GLU A 224 2.35 11.99 -13.95
CA GLU A 224 2.60 11.26 -12.70
C GLU A 224 1.92 11.95 -11.50
N ARG A 225 1.61 11.17 -10.46
CA ARG A 225 0.90 11.63 -9.25
C ARG A 225 1.57 12.84 -8.59
N ARG A 226 2.91 12.88 -8.60
CA ARG A 226 3.70 13.99 -8.06
C ARG A 226 3.48 15.30 -8.79
N PHE A 227 3.42 15.27 -10.13
CA PHE A 227 3.16 16.48 -10.91
C PHE A 227 1.74 17.01 -10.70
N ALA A 228 0.76 16.12 -10.57
CA ALA A 228 -0.61 16.50 -10.23
C ALA A 228 -0.67 17.17 -8.86
N LEU A 229 -0.06 16.56 -7.83
CA LEU A 229 -0.05 17.10 -6.47
C LEU A 229 0.67 18.46 -6.39
N ARG A 230 1.83 18.59 -7.06
CA ARG A 230 2.52 19.88 -7.19
C ARG A 230 1.62 20.93 -7.83
N ALA A 231 0.92 20.56 -8.90
CA ALA A 231 0.02 21.49 -9.58
C ALA A 231 -1.16 21.93 -8.71
N PHE A 232 -1.66 21.07 -7.81
CA PHE A 232 -2.71 21.43 -6.85
C PHE A 232 -2.22 22.51 -5.90
N PHE A 233 -1.08 22.24 -5.27
CA PHE A 233 -0.42 23.17 -4.37
C PHE A 233 -0.12 24.52 -5.03
N SER A 234 0.41 24.53 -6.26
CA SER A 234 0.65 25.79 -7.00
C SER A 234 -0.60 26.55 -7.41
N GLN A 235 -1.77 25.90 -7.49
CA GLN A 235 -3.04 26.54 -7.86
C GLN A 235 -3.78 27.06 -6.62
N ASP A 236 -3.90 26.23 -5.58
CA ASP A 236 -4.57 26.57 -4.33
C ASP A 236 -4.04 25.71 -3.18
N ALA A 237 -3.07 26.26 -2.44
CA ALA A 237 -2.44 25.56 -1.33
C ALA A 237 -3.40 25.31 -0.15
N ASP A 238 -4.24 26.28 0.22
CA ASP A 238 -5.16 26.15 1.36
C ASP A 238 -6.18 25.05 1.10
N ALA A 239 -6.80 25.06 -0.08
CA ALA A 239 -7.76 24.03 -0.47
C ALA A 239 -7.10 22.65 -0.57
N THR A 240 -5.88 22.57 -1.12
CA THR A 240 -5.12 21.32 -1.22
C THR A 240 -4.77 20.75 0.16
N LEU A 241 -4.25 21.57 1.08
CA LEU A 241 -3.95 21.17 2.45
C LEU A 241 -5.22 20.70 3.17
N GLY A 242 -6.32 21.44 3.02
CA GLY A 242 -7.61 21.06 3.60
C GLY A 242 -8.16 19.75 3.05
N TRP A 243 -8.03 19.50 1.75
CA TRP A 243 -8.43 18.24 1.12
C TRP A 243 -7.57 17.05 1.60
N LEU A 244 -6.24 17.20 1.58
CA LEU A 244 -5.33 16.16 2.06
C LEU A 244 -5.55 15.86 3.54
N SER A 245 -5.77 16.88 4.39
CA SER A 245 -6.01 16.70 5.82
C SER A 245 -7.26 15.85 6.08
N ARG A 246 -8.38 16.13 5.40
CA ARG A 246 -9.59 15.28 5.46
C ARG A 246 -9.33 13.87 4.95
N HIS A 247 -8.53 13.73 3.91
CA HIS A 247 -8.19 12.42 3.36
C HIS A 247 -7.32 11.60 4.34
N SER A 248 -6.40 12.25 5.06
CA SER A 248 -5.64 11.68 6.16
C SER A 248 -6.50 11.26 7.34
N GLU A 249 -7.49 12.08 7.73
CA GLU A 249 -8.46 11.73 8.78
C GLU A 249 -9.30 10.51 8.41
N ALA A 250 -9.79 10.45 7.18
CA ALA A 250 -10.54 9.30 6.67
C ALA A 250 -9.69 8.02 6.68
N ALA A 251 -8.44 8.09 6.21
CA ALA A 251 -7.50 6.98 6.26
C ALA A 251 -7.23 6.53 7.70
N ALA A 252 -6.98 7.46 8.62
CA ALA A 252 -6.77 7.16 10.03
C ALA A 252 -7.96 6.42 10.66
N HIS A 253 -9.18 6.79 10.27
CA HIS A 253 -10.39 6.13 10.74
C HIS A 253 -10.47 4.69 10.21
N SER A 254 -10.40 4.49 8.89
CA SER A 254 -10.43 3.16 8.27
C SER A 254 -9.34 2.25 8.83
N HIS A 255 -8.12 2.76 9.01
CA HIS A 255 -7.01 1.98 9.56
C HIS A 255 -7.25 1.52 11.00
N SER A 256 -7.99 2.32 11.79
CA SER A 256 -8.33 1.95 13.17
C SER A 256 -9.37 0.83 13.27
N GLU A 257 -10.16 0.60 12.22
CA GLU A 257 -11.17 -0.47 12.18
C GLU A 257 -10.53 -1.87 12.19
N TRP A 258 -9.26 -1.99 11.79
CA TRP A 258 -8.55 -3.26 11.78
C TRP A 258 -7.86 -3.59 13.12
N SER A 259 -7.98 -2.73 14.14
CA SER A 259 -7.21 -2.86 15.39
C SER A 259 -7.45 -4.21 16.09
N GLU A 260 -8.67 -4.76 16.02
CA GLU A 260 -9.00 -6.07 16.58
C GLU A 260 -8.14 -7.20 15.97
N ASP A 261 -7.92 -7.15 14.65
CA ASP A 261 -7.23 -8.22 13.92
C ASP A 261 -5.72 -7.97 13.80
N LEU A 262 -5.29 -6.71 13.69
CA LEU A 262 -3.91 -6.34 13.32
C LEU A 262 -3.12 -5.63 14.42
N GLY A 263 -3.77 -5.19 15.51
CA GLY A 263 -3.13 -4.54 16.67
C GLY A 263 -2.16 -3.44 16.27
N MET A 264 -0.87 -3.62 16.61
CA MET A 264 0.18 -2.62 16.37
C MET A 264 0.33 -2.17 14.90
N ILE A 265 -0.01 -3.02 13.92
CA ILE A 265 0.06 -2.61 12.51
C ILE A 265 -1.04 -1.58 12.22
N ALA A 266 -2.27 -1.82 12.69
CA ALA A 266 -3.37 -0.86 12.57
C ALA A 266 -3.04 0.45 13.29
N ASP A 267 -2.46 0.36 14.49
CA ASP A 267 -2.04 1.52 15.27
C ASP A 267 -0.97 2.33 14.56
N PHE A 268 0.02 1.67 13.93
CA PHE A 268 1.05 2.34 13.13
C PHE A 268 0.42 3.13 11.98
N TRP A 269 -0.39 2.48 11.16
CA TRP A 269 -1.01 3.10 9.99
C TRP A 269 -1.95 4.26 10.38
N SER A 270 -2.80 4.06 11.40
CA SER A 270 -3.71 5.10 11.90
C SER A 270 -2.94 6.29 12.49
N SER A 271 -1.88 6.03 13.27
CA SER A 271 -1.05 7.10 13.86
C SER A 271 -0.29 7.90 12.79
N ARG A 272 0.23 7.22 11.75
CA ARG A 272 0.88 7.87 10.60
C ARG A 272 -0.08 8.81 9.87
N ALA A 273 -1.28 8.31 9.57
CA ALA A 273 -2.30 9.10 8.90
C ALA A 273 -2.72 10.33 9.74
N ARG A 274 -2.92 10.17 11.05
CA ARG A 274 -3.22 11.30 11.96
C ARG A 274 -2.10 12.33 11.99
N ALA A 275 -0.85 11.90 12.18
CA ALA A 275 0.30 12.79 12.20
C ALA A 275 0.43 13.60 10.89
N THR A 276 0.14 12.98 9.75
CA THR A 276 0.06 13.68 8.46
C THR A 276 -1.06 14.71 8.45
N GLY A 277 -2.27 14.36 8.91
CA GLY A 277 -3.39 15.28 9.02
C GLY A 277 -3.09 16.50 9.91
N ASP A 278 -2.45 16.26 11.06
CA ASP A 278 -2.02 17.29 12.01
C ASP A 278 -0.97 18.22 11.39
N LEU A 279 0.03 17.67 10.70
CA LEU A 279 1.04 18.46 9.98
C LEU A 279 0.37 19.35 8.92
N LEU A 280 -0.49 18.78 8.09
CA LEU A 280 -1.22 19.51 7.05
C LEU A 280 -2.09 20.64 7.63
N GLY A 281 -2.78 20.37 8.74
CA GLY A 281 -3.54 21.39 9.47
C GLY A 281 -2.64 22.52 9.99
N SER A 282 -1.49 22.17 10.58
CA SER A 282 -0.53 23.16 11.09
C SER A 282 0.06 24.04 9.98
N LEU A 283 0.33 23.47 8.81
CA LEU A 283 0.82 24.21 7.64
C LEU A 283 -0.24 25.20 7.16
N ARG A 284 -1.51 24.78 7.14
CA ARG A 284 -2.65 25.62 6.76
C ARG A 284 -2.84 26.81 7.71
N GLU A 285 -2.68 26.60 9.01
CA GLU A 285 -2.76 27.67 10.01
C GLU A 285 -1.56 28.64 9.95
N SER A 286 -0.38 28.13 9.63
CA SER A 286 0.86 28.90 9.57
C SER A 286 0.94 29.76 8.29
N ASP A 287 0.45 29.24 7.17
CA ASP A 287 0.47 29.88 5.85
C ASP A 287 -0.91 30.43 5.46
N ALA A 288 -1.51 31.29 6.29
CA ALA A 288 -2.70 32.06 5.89
C ALA A 288 -2.45 33.08 4.74
N GLY A 289 -1.42 32.84 3.90
CA GLY A 289 -0.94 33.55 2.71
C GLY A 289 -0.18 32.60 1.75
N GLU A 290 0.57 33.10 0.75
CA GLU A 290 1.32 32.22 -0.18
C GLU A 290 2.39 31.37 0.55
N PRO A 291 2.42 30.03 0.38
CA PRO A 291 3.32 29.17 1.15
C PRO A 291 4.78 29.40 0.75
N GLY A 292 5.57 29.96 1.66
CA GLY A 292 6.99 30.28 1.41
C GLY A 292 7.84 29.05 1.06
N TRP A 293 7.47 27.87 1.56
CA TRP A 293 8.16 26.59 1.30
C TRP A 293 7.92 26.02 -0.09
N MET A 294 6.97 26.57 -0.85
CA MET A 294 6.68 26.17 -2.23
C MET A 294 7.53 26.92 -3.26
N ASN A 295 8.01 28.11 -2.91
CA ASN A 295 8.76 28.99 -3.81
C ASN A 295 10.23 28.58 -4.01
N ASP A 296 10.77 27.71 -3.16
CA ASP A 296 12.13 27.16 -3.36
C ASP A 296 12.19 26.15 -4.52
N ALA A 297 11.07 25.52 -4.88
CA ALA A 297 11.01 24.59 -6.02
C ALA A 297 11.25 25.29 -7.37
N THR A 298 10.91 26.57 -7.49
CA THR A 298 11.09 27.37 -8.71
C THR A 298 12.53 27.89 -8.85
N ARG A 299 13.25 28.11 -7.74
CA ARG A 299 14.63 28.58 -7.78
C ARG A 299 15.63 27.50 -8.15
N GLU A 300 15.38 26.24 -7.80
CA GLU A 300 16.29 25.14 -8.16
C GLU A 300 16.18 24.74 -9.64
N SER A 301 15.02 24.89 -10.29
CA SER A 301 14.91 24.66 -11.74
C SER A 301 15.61 25.75 -12.57
N GLU A 302 15.60 27.01 -12.11
CA GLU A 302 16.28 28.12 -12.81
C GLU A 302 17.82 28.03 -12.70
N VAL A 303 18.36 27.40 -11.64
CA VAL A 303 19.81 27.21 -11.48
C VAL A 303 20.33 26.01 -12.29
N ALA A 304 19.47 25.04 -12.61
CA ALA A 304 19.80 23.93 -13.49
C ALA A 304 19.86 24.36 -14.97
N ASP A 305 18.92 25.17 -15.44
CA ASP A 305 18.91 25.70 -16.82
C ASP A 305 19.95 26.81 -17.08
N ALA A 306 20.55 27.39 -16.03
CA ALA A 306 21.63 28.38 -16.16
C ALA A 306 23.04 27.76 -16.23
N ARG A 307 23.15 26.42 -16.27
CA ARG A 307 24.43 25.68 -16.33
C ARG A 307 24.63 24.85 -17.60
N ASP A 308 23.70 24.89 -18.55
CA ASP A 308 23.86 24.41 -19.93
C ASP A 308 23.99 25.59 -20.92
#